data_AF-A0A0F9DCR8-F1
#
_entry.id   AF-A0A0F9DCR8-F1
#
_cell.length_a   1.000
_cell.length_b   1.000
_cell.length_c   1.000
_cell.angle_alpha   90.00
_cell.angle_beta   90.00
_cell.angle_gamma   90.00
#
_symmetry.space_group_name_H-M   'P 1'
#
loop_
_entity.id
_entity.type
_entity.pdbx_description
1 polymer ?
#
loop_
_entity_poly.entity_id
_entity_poly.type
_entity_poly.pdbx_seq_one_letter_code
_entity_poly.pdbx_strand_id
1 'polypeptide(L)'
;EYWLSPLNYQVESGEKIAAHFRNGEEFVGATFPYLPNRLTRFEVLVEGQTYTLSPRAGDNPALQIPAPDKDALVVVIAETTPSKVTYKEWEKFLSFAEHKDFPKAEADHTANGWSQEKIIETYTRHVKTLIATGTGIGQDAATGMATEFVAMTNPYDANFDNQMKVRLLYQDEPRADAQVEVFDRAPDDSVTISLHSTDAAGEAVIPVTAGHEYLFDAVVLRMAADAQTGGSYTPDEPVWETLWAALTFQVPQ
;
A
#
# COMPACT_ATOMS: atom_id res chain seq x y z
N GLU A 1 6.65 -2.76 5.93
CA GLU A 1 5.38 -2.56 5.17
C GLU A 1 4.18 -2.28 6.11
N TYR A 2 3.10 -1.72 5.57
CA TYR A 2 1.80 -1.58 6.26
C TYR A 2 0.67 -1.91 5.29
N TRP A 3 -0.25 -2.79 5.69
CA TRP A 3 -1.29 -3.29 4.78
C TRP A 3 -2.60 -3.63 5.49
N LEU A 4 -3.65 -3.76 4.68
CA LEU A 4 -4.89 -4.43 5.07
C LEU A 4 -4.71 -5.94 4.87
N SER A 5 -4.91 -6.71 5.93
CA SER A 5 -4.79 -8.17 5.96
C SER A 5 -6.19 -8.77 6.20
N PRO A 6 -6.94 -9.08 5.13
CA PRO A 6 -8.16 -9.86 5.23
C PRO A 6 -7.95 -11.17 5.99
N LEU A 7 -8.94 -11.57 6.80
CA LEU A 7 -8.94 -12.90 7.41
C LEU A 7 -9.26 -13.98 6.36
N ASN A 8 -10.09 -13.63 5.39
CA ASN A 8 -10.37 -14.44 4.20
C ASN A 8 -10.44 -13.49 3.00
N TYR A 9 -9.80 -13.87 1.89
CA TYR A 9 -9.84 -13.13 0.63
C TYR A 9 -11.01 -13.55 -0.27
N GLN A 10 -11.67 -14.66 0.06
CA GLN A 10 -12.86 -15.17 -0.62
C GLN A 10 -13.91 -15.47 0.45
N VAL A 11 -15.09 -14.89 0.30
CA VAL A 11 -16.23 -15.06 1.22
C VAL A 11 -17.51 -15.31 0.44
N GLU A 12 -18.46 -16.00 1.05
CA GLU A 12 -19.79 -16.20 0.45
C GLU A 12 -20.71 -14.98 0.68
N SER A 13 -21.75 -14.88 -0.14
CA SER A 13 -22.78 -13.85 0.01
C SER A 13 -23.38 -13.86 1.43
N GLY A 14 -23.42 -12.71 2.07
CA GLY A 14 -23.94 -12.56 3.44
C GLY A 14 -23.00 -13.05 4.56
N GLU A 15 -21.81 -13.60 4.23
CA GLU A 15 -20.76 -13.82 5.23
C GLU A 15 -20.13 -12.49 5.67
N LYS A 16 -19.17 -12.57 6.60
CA LYS A 16 -18.50 -11.39 7.15
C LYS A 16 -17.15 -11.20 6.49
N ILE A 17 -16.95 -10.03 5.89
CA ILE A 17 -15.63 -9.53 5.53
C ILE A 17 -14.98 -8.92 6.77
N ALA A 18 -13.79 -9.38 7.10
CA ALA A 18 -13.00 -8.83 8.18
C ALA A 18 -11.52 -8.73 7.81
N ALA A 19 -10.86 -7.66 8.25
CA ALA A 19 -9.45 -7.42 7.98
C ALA A 19 -8.76 -6.67 9.13
N HIS A 20 -7.50 -6.99 9.36
CA HIS A 20 -6.63 -6.25 10.26
C HIS A 20 -5.86 -5.17 9.49
N PHE A 21 -5.58 -4.04 10.12
CA PHE A 21 -4.39 -3.26 9.76
C PHE A 21 -3.17 -3.96 10.33
N ARG A 22 -2.13 -4.21 9.53
CA ARG A 22 -0.88 -4.81 9.99
C ARG A 22 0.31 -3.91 9.62
N ASN A 23 1.27 -3.83 10.53
CA ASN A 23 2.57 -3.18 10.31
C ASN A 23 3.67 -4.19 10.64
N GLY A 24 4.57 -4.41 9.70
CA GLY A 24 5.61 -5.42 9.79
C GLY A 24 6.23 -5.70 8.44
N GLU A 25 6.81 -6.87 8.25
CA GLU A 25 7.54 -7.26 7.06
C GLU A 25 7.36 -8.76 6.81
N GLU A 26 7.45 -9.20 5.55
CA GLU A 26 7.26 -10.62 5.17
C GLU A 26 5.96 -11.22 5.75
N PHE A 27 4.85 -10.47 5.66
CA PHE A 27 3.56 -10.82 6.27
C PHE A 27 3.54 -11.00 7.80
N VAL A 28 4.66 -10.82 8.51
CA VAL A 28 4.76 -10.90 9.96
C VAL A 28 4.73 -9.49 10.55
N GLY A 29 3.81 -9.24 11.48
CA GLY A 29 3.69 -7.89 12.05
C GLY A 29 2.65 -7.76 13.13
N ALA A 30 2.68 -6.61 13.80
CA ALA A 30 1.67 -6.25 14.78
C ALA A 30 0.36 -5.86 14.08
N THR A 31 -0.77 -6.32 14.62
CA THR A 31 -2.10 -5.86 14.19
C THR A 31 -2.49 -4.61 14.95
N PHE A 32 -3.12 -3.66 14.27
CA PHE A 32 -3.58 -2.41 14.84
C PHE A 32 -5.11 -2.32 14.83
N PRO A 33 -5.73 -1.80 15.90
CA PRO A 33 -7.16 -1.53 15.91
C PRO A 33 -7.51 -0.37 14.98
N TYR A 34 -8.79 -0.25 14.62
CA TYR A 34 -9.33 0.96 14.01
C TYR A 34 -9.22 2.14 14.98
N LEU A 35 -8.51 3.18 14.57
CA LEU A 35 -8.35 4.43 15.30
C LEU A 35 -8.73 5.59 14.36
N PRO A 36 -9.90 6.24 14.55
CA PRO A 36 -10.42 7.20 13.58
C PRO A 36 -9.50 8.41 13.37
N ASN A 37 -8.72 8.79 14.38
CA ASN A 37 -7.76 9.89 14.28
C ASN A 37 -6.45 9.52 13.54
N ARG A 38 -6.28 8.26 13.15
CA ARG A 38 -5.12 7.77 12.39
C ARG A 38 -5.39 7.57 10.92
N LEU A 39 -6.61 7.82 10.46
CA LEU A 39 -7.02 7.63 9.07
C LEU A 39 -7.66 8.91 8.53
N THR A 40 -7.34 9.28 7.30
CA THR A 40 -8.04 10.31 6.53
C THR A 40 -9.15 9.71 5.68
N ARG A 41 -8.96 8.47 5.20
CA ARG A 41 -9.95 7.69 4.45
C ARG A 41 -9.97 6.26 4.96
N PHE A 42 -11.17 5.69 5.02
CA PHE A 42 -11.38 4.25 5.16
C PHE A 42 -12.69 3.91 4.46
N GLU A 43 -12.60 3.21 3.34
CA GLU A 43 -13.71 3.07 2.40
C GLU A 43 -13.77 1.64 1.86
N VAL A 44 -14.98 1.20 1.52
CA VAL A 44 -15.20 0.01 0.70
C VAL A 44 -15.84 0.43 -0.62
N LEU A 45 -15.33 -0.12 -1.71
CA LEU A 45 -15.80 0.10 -3.06
C LEU A 45 -16.32 -1.21 -3.63
N VAL A 46 -17.52 -1.19 -4.20
CA VAL A 46 -18.18 -2.33 -4.82
C VAL A 46 -18.89 -1.82 -6.08
N GLU A 47 -18.56 -2.37 -7.25
CA GLU A 47 -19.14 -1.98 -8.55
C GLU A 47 -19.12 -0.45 -8.81
N GLY A 48 -18.02 0.21 -8.46
CA GLY A 48 -17.86 1.66 -8.63
C GLY A 48 -18.68 2.53 -7.65
N GLN A 49 -19.37 1.93 -6.68
CA GLN A 49 -19.97 2.65 -5.56
C GLN A 49 -19.01 2.67 -4.38
N THR A 50 -18.82 3.84 -3.77
CA THR A 50 -17.95 4.04 -2.61
C THR A 50 -18.78 4.23 -1.35
N TYR A 51 -18.43 3.50 -0.30
CA TYR A 51 -19.04 3.61 1.03
C TYR A 51 -17.97 3.91 2.07
N THR A 52 -18.08 5.04 2.75
CA THR A 52 -17.21 5.37 3.88
C THR A 52 -17.49 4.43 5.05
N LEU A 53 -16.43 3.85 5.60
CA LEU A 53 -16.47 2.98 6.76
C LEU A 53 -16.35 3.81 8.03
N SER A 54 -17.12 3.46 9.05
CA SER A 54 -17.02 4.05 10.39
C SER A 54 -17.16 2.98 11.48
N PRO A 55 -16.17 2.06 11.60
CA PRO A 55 -16.15 1.09 12.68
C PRO A 55 -16.09 1.77 14.06
N ARG A 56 -16.22 0.97 15.12
CA ARG A 56 -16.05 1.49 16.48
C ARG A 56 -14.56 1.66 16.77
N ALA A 57 -14.18 2.81 17.33
CA ALA A 57 -12.80 3.04 17.77
C ALA A 57 -12.35 1.93 18.73
N GLY A 58 -11.21 1.30 18.42
CA GLY A 58 -10.68 0.16 19.15
C GLY A 58 -11.01 -1.21 18.54
N ASP A 59 -11.86 -1.29 17.51
CA ASP A 59 -12.16 -2.55 16.84
C ASP A 59 -10.90 -3.20 16.26
N ASN A 60 -10.70 -4.49 16.56
CA ASN A 60 -9.61 -5.31 16.04
C ASN A 60 -10.15 -6.74 15.85
N PRO A 61 -10.48 -7.21 14.63
CA PRO A 61 -10.17 -6.63 13.31
C PRO A 61 -10.75 -5.22 13.07
N ALA A 62 -10.00 -4.39 12.36
CA ALA A 62 -10.34 -2.99 12.10
C ALA A 62 -11.47 -2.84 11.07
N LEU A 63 -11.53 -3.74 10.10
CA LEU A 63 -12.65 -3.89 9.17
C LEU A 63 -13.53 -5.04 9.64
N GLN A 64 -14.83 -4.81 9.74
CA GLN A 64 -15.84 -5.84 10.00
C GLN A 64 -17.17 -5.41 9.35
N ILE A 65 -17.47 -5.92 8.15
CA ILE A 65 -18.69 -5.60 7.40
C ILE A 65 -19.35 -6.88 6.86
N PRO A 66 -20.68 -6.90 6.66
CA PRO A 66 -21.29 -7.95 5.86
C PRO A 66 -20.78 -7.88 4.42
N ALA A 67 -20.54 -9.04 3.81
CA ALA A 67 -20.32 -9.14 2.38
C ALA A 67 -21.58 -8.66 1.61
N PRO A 68 -21.44 -8.10 0.41
CA PRO A 68 -22.57 -7.82 -0.47
C PRO A 68 -23.46 -9.06 -0.65
N ASP A 69 -24.77 -8.86 -0.80
CA ASP A 69 -25.70 -9.97 -1.07
C ASP A 69 -25.70 -10.37 -2.56
N LYS A 70 -24.49 -10.55 -3.12
CA LYS A 70 -24.22 -10.90 -4.51
C LYS A 70 -22.73 -11.14 -4.72
N ASP A 71 -22.43 -11.80 -5.83
CA ASP A 71 -21.07 -11.89 -6.35
C ASP A 71 -20.52 -10.52 -6.70
N ALA A 72 -19.35 -10.18 -6.15
CA ALA A 72 -18.70 -8.91 -6.42
C ALA A 72 -17.21 -8.93 -6.03
N LEU A 73 -16.41 -8.15 -6.76
CA LEU A 73 -15.12 -7.68 -6.28
C LEU A 73 -15.36 -6.58 -5.24
N VAL A 74 -14.91 -6.82 -4.02
CA VAL A 74 -14.92 -5.86 -2.93
C VAL A 74 -13.51 -5.29 -2.79
N VAL A 75 -13.37 -3.99 -3.00
CA VAL A 75 -12.11 -3.27 -2.82
C VAL A 75 -12.19 -2.48 -1.54
N VAL A 76 -11.22 -2.64 -0.64
CA VAL A 76 -11.15 -1.83 0.59
C VAL A 76 -9.90 -0.99 0.55
N ILE A 77 -10.04 0.30 0.82
CA ILE A 77 -8.91 1.23 0.87
C ILE A 77 -8.83 1.93 2.23
N ALA A 78 -7.62 2.30 2.62
CA ALA A 78 -7.42 3.23 3.73
C ALA A 78 -6.22 4.15 3.48
N GLU A 79 -6.34 5.39 3.95
CA GLU A 79 -5.25 6.36 3.99
C GLU A 79 -4.98 6.76 5.43
N THR A 80 -3.72 6.73 5.86
CA THR A 80 -3.36 7.17 7.21
C THR A 80 -3.21 8.69 7.28
N THR A 81 -3.49 9.26 8.46
CA THR A 81 -3.02 10.62 8.74
C THR A 81 -1.48 10.66 8.70
N PRO A 82 -0.87 11.82 8.33
CA PRO A 82 0.58 11.95 8.33
C PRO A 82 1.18 11.64 9.70
N SER A 83 2.27 10.88 9.69
CA SER A 83 3.08 10.60 10.87
C SER A 83 4.52 11.00 10.60
N LYS A 84 5.37 11.00 11.63
CA LYS A 84 6.79 11.34 11.51
C LYS A 84 7.67 10.13 11.89
N VAL A 85 8.79 10.00 11.22
CA VAL A 85 9.91 9.14 11.61
C VAL A 85 11.17 10.00 11.73
N THR A 86 12.07 9.61 12.63
CA THR A 86 13.35 10.28 12.80
C THR A 86 14.47 9.27 12.65
N TYR A 87 15.31 9.49 11.66
CA TYR A 87 16.56 8.76 11.49
C TYR A 87 17.63 9.48 12.31
N LYS A 88 18.29 8.72 13.20
CA LYS A 88 19.42 9.19 14.02
C LYS A 88 20.78 8.76 13.47
N GLU A 89 20.75 7.95 12.41
CA GLU A 89 21.91 7.37 11.73
C GLU A 89 21.68 7.62 10.24
N TRP A 90 22.62 8.33 9.60
CA TRP A 90 22.56 8.68 8.18
C TRP A 90 22.44 7.43 7.30
N GLU A 91 23.17 6.39 7.67
CA GLU A 91 23.25 5.11 6.98
C GLU A 91 21.88 4.42 6.91
N LYS A 92 21.01 4.59 7.93
CA LYS A 92 19.66 4.01 7.90
C LYS A 92 18.77 4.67 6.85
N PHE A 93 18.91 5.98 6.66
CA PHE A 93 18.20 6.67 5.60
C PHE A 93 18.75 6.29 4.22
N LEU A 94 20.08 6.20 4.08
CA LEU A 94 20.70 5.75 2.83
C LEU A 94 20.29 4.33 2.46
N SER A 95 20.31 3.39 3.40
CA SER A 95 19.86 2.01 3.15
C SER A 95 18.39 1.95 2.74
N PHE A 96 17.53 2.78 3.36
CA PHE A 96 16.13 2.90 2.93
C PHE A 96 16.02 3.45 1.50
N ALA A 97 16.75 4.53 1.20
CA ALA A 97 16.73 5.16 -0.11
C ALA A 97 17.26 4.23 -1.21
N GLU A 98 18.35 3.50 -0.95
CA GLU A 98 18.91 2.51 -1.86
C GLU A 98 17.94 1.33 -2.07
N HIS A 99 17.41 0.77 -0.98
CA HIS A 99 16.51 -0.37 -1.05
C HIS A 99 15.20 -0.05 -1.80
N LYS A 100 14.69 1.17 -1.70
CA LYS A 100 13.48 1.64 -2.40
C LYS A 100 13.78 2.36 -3.74
N ASP A 101 15.00 2.24 -4.25
CA ASP A 101 15.48 2.76 -5.54
C ASP A 101 15.36 4.29 -5.72
N PHE A 102 15.93 5.04 -4.77
CA PHE A 102 16.03 6.50 -4.81
C PHE A 102 17.49 6.99 -4.93
N PRO A 103 18.16 6.77 -6.08
CA PRO A 103 19.60 7.01 -6.23
C PRO A 103 20.02 8.48 -6.09
N LYS A 104 19.08 9.43 -6.15
CA LYS A 104 19.34 10.86 -6.00
C LYS A 104 19.16 11.38 -4.58
N ALA A 105 18.60 10.59 -3.66
CA ALA A 105 18.23 11.05 -2.33
C ALA A 105 19.41 11.64 -1.54
N GLU A 106 20.58 11.01 -1.59
CA GLU A 106 21.81 11.50 -0.94
C GLU A 106 22.26 12.85 -1.50
N ALA A 107 22.32 12.94 -2.84
CA ALA A 107 22.78 14.14 -3.53
C ALA A 107 21.81 15.31 -3.27
N ASP A 108 20.51 15.06 -3.36
CA ASP A 108 19.47 16.05 -3.09
C ASP A 108 19.51 16.49 -1.61
N HIS A 109 19.70 15.56 -0.67
CA HIS A 109 19.80 15.89 0.75
C HIS A 109 20.98 16.80 1.06
N THR A 110 22.16 16.47 0.51
CA THR A 110 23.39 17.23 0.69
C THR A 110 23.29 18.61 0.02
N ALA A 111 22.74 18.67 -1.20
CA ALA A 111 22.59 19.92 -1.94
C ALA A 111 21.66 20.92 -1.23
N ASN A 112 20.66 20.43 -0.49
CA ASN A 112 19.76 21.27 0.29
C ASN A 112 20.33 21.70 1.66
N GLY A 113 21.50 21.17 2.05
CA GLY A 113 22.17 21.50 3.31
C GLY A 113 21.46 20.93 4.55
N TRP A 114 20.72 19.84 4.38
CA TRP A 114 20.02 19.17 5.47
C TRP A 114 20.97 18.37 6.38
N SER A 115 20.53 18.11 7.60
CA SER A 115 21.37 17.43 8.61
C SER A 115 21.41 15.92 8.37
N GLN A 116 22.62 15.38 8.31
CA GLN A 116 22.86 13.93 8.28
C GLN A 116 22.83 13.29 9.68
N GLU A 117 22.94 14.08 10.75
CA GLU A 117 22.89 13.58 12.14
C GLU A 117 21.45 13.30 12.60
N LYS A 118 20.50 14.05 12.04
CA LYS A 118 19.09 13.95 12.39
C LYS A 118 18.24 14.31 11.17
N ILE A 119 17.57 13.29 10.63
CA ILE A 119 16.68 13.43 9.49
C ILE A 119 15.28 13.17 9.99
N ILE A 120 14.39 14.10 9.74
CA ILE A 120 12.96 13.91 10.01
C ILE A 120 12.26 13.76 8.68
N GLU A 121 11.42 12.75 8.61
CA GLU A 121 10.56 12.46 7.47
C GLU A 121 9.12 12.42 7.98
N THR A 122 8.20 12.95 7.17
CA THR A 122 6.78 12.65 7.33
C THR A 122 6.36 11.55 6.37
N TYR A 123 5.43 10.70 6.76
CA TYR A 123 4.94 9.66 5.87
C TYR A 123 3.43 9.45 6.00
N THR A 124 2.84 8.99 4.90
CA THR A 124 1.43 8.55 4.80
C THR A 124 1.37 7.23 4.06
N ARG A 125 0.40 6.38 4.41
CA ARG A 125 0.23 5.05 3.84
C ARG A 125 -1.14 4.96 3.16
N HIS A 126 -1.14 4.43 1.95
CA HIS A 126 -2.27 4.28 1.05
C HIS A 126 -2.40 2.79 0.74
N VAL A 127 -3.30 2.12 1.43
CA VAL A 127 -3.41 0.67 1.36
C VAL A 127 -4.70 0.28 0.68
N LYS A 128 -4.63 -0.74 -0.18
CA LYS A 128 -5.75 -1.32 -0.91
C LYS A 128 -5.72 -2.83 -0.73
N THR A 129 -6.89 -3.45 -0.62
CA THR A 129 -7.03 -4.90 -0.67
C THR A 129 -8.21 -5.30 -1.54
N LEU A 130 -8.04 -6.42 -2.26
CA LEU A 130 -9.08 -7.01 -3.10
C LEU A 130 -9.64 -8.24 -2.39
N ILE A 131 -10.95 -8.37 -2.35
CA ILE A 131 -11.66 -9.48 -1.70
C ILE A 131 -12.80 -9.93 -2.62
N ALA A 132 -12.92 -11.23 -2.87
CA ALA A 132 -14.04 -11.79 -3.60
C ALA A 132 -15.21 -12.05 -2.66
N THR A 133 -16.40 -11.60 -3.06
CA THR A 133 -17.66 -12.20 -2.61
C THR A 133 -18.20 -13.08 -3.74
N GLY A 134 -18.53 -14.34 -3.45
CA GLY A 134 -18.92 -15.32 -4.48
C GLY A 134 -17.83 -15.48 -5.55
N THR A 135 -18.18 -15.35 -6.83
CA THR A 135 -17.19 -15.39 -7.94
C THR A 135 -16.21 -14.22 -7.98
N GLY A 136 -16.41 -13.17 -7.16
CA GLY A 136 -15.50 -12.01 -7.16
C GLY A 136 -15.59 -11.15 -8.43
N ILE A 137 -16.68 -11.24 -9.20
CA ILE A 137 -16.84 -10.50 -10.46
C ILE A 137 -16.75 -8.98 -10.25
N GLY A 138 -15.97 -8.31 -11.08
CA GLY A 138 -15.77 -6.87 -10.99
C GLY A 138 -14.35 -6.47 -11.37
N GLN A 139 -14.04 -5.19 -11.19
CA GLN A 139 -12.76 -4.60 -11.52
C GLN A 139 -12.41 -3.54 -10.48
N ASP A 140 -11.12 -3.42 -10.17
CA ASP A 140 -10.59 -2.29 -9.40
C ASP A 140 -10.53 -1.03 -10.29
N ALA A 141 -10.46 0.13 -9.65
CA ALA A 141 -10.33 1.42 -10.32
C ALA A 141 -9.45 2.37 -9.50
N ALA A 142 -9.00 3.45 -10.14
CA ALA A 142 -8.35 4.54 -9.43
C ALA A 142 -9.32 5.15 -8.41
N THR A 143 -8.81 5.47 -7.23
CA THR A 143 -9.57 5.95 -6.07
C THR A 143 -9.19 7.38 -5.66
N GLY A 144 -8.19 7.97 -6.32
CA GLY A 144 -7.69 9.31 -6.06
C GLY A 144 -6.78 9.40 -4.84
N MET A 145 -6.24 8.26 -4.37
CA MET A 145 -5.22 8.28 -3.32
C MET A 145 -3.93 8.90 -3.87
N ALA A 146 -3.15 9.59 -3.03
CA ALA A 146 -1.99 10.34 -3.51
C ALA A 146 -0.95 9.47 -4.23
N THR A 147 -0.83 8.20 -3.82
CA THR A 147 -0.20 7.14 -4.61
C THR A 147 -1.00 5.86 -4.43
N GLU A 148 -1.22 5.10 -5.50
CA GLU A 148 -1.97 3.85 -5.41
C GLU A 148 -1.60 2.86 -6.51
N PHE A 149 -1.78 1.58 -6.19
CA PHE A 149 -1.93 0.54 -7.19
C PHE A 149 -3.38 0.48 -7.68
N VAL A 150 -3.55 0.35 -9.00
CA VAL A 150 -4.81 -0.04 -9.64
C VAL A 150 -4.61 -1.42 -10.24
N ALA A 151 -5.38 -2.40 -9.78
CA ALA A 151 -5.39 -3.73 -10.35
C ALA A 151 -6.13 -3.72 -11.70
N MET A 152 -5.37 -3.91 -12.78
CA MET A 152 -5.91 -3.94 -14.15
C MET A 152 -6.51 -5.31 -14.50
N THR A 153 -6.08 -6.36 -13.80
CA THR A 153 -6.63 -7.71 -13.85
C THR A 153 -7.26 -8.06 -12.51
N ASN A 154 -8.34 -8.84 -12.53
CA ASN A 154 -8.98 -9.37 -11.34
C ASN A 154 -8.44 -10.79 -11.06
N PRO A 155 -7.79 -11.05 -9.91
CA PRO A 155 -7.24 -12.37 -9.59
C PRO A 155 -8.30 -13.45 -9.38
N TYR A 156 -9.58 -13.06 -9.25
CA TYR A 156 -10.72 -13.95 -9.07
C TYR A 156 -11.47 -14.27 -10.37
N ASP A 157 -11.08 -13.66 -11.50
CA ASP A 157 -11.70 -13.97 -12.80
C ASP A 157 -11.42 -15.44 -13.18
N ALA A 158 -12.45 -16.13 -13.66
CA ALA A 158 -12.32 -17.54 -14.09
C ALA A 158 -11.31 -17.74 -15.23
N ASN A 159 -10.99 -16.69 -15.98
CA ASN A 159 -9.98 -16.72 -17.05
C ASN A 159 -8.66 -16.05 -16.65
N PHE A 160 -8.44 -15.78 -15.36
CA PHE A 160 -7.18 -15.22 -14.88
C PHE A 160 -6.03 -16.16 -15.23
N ASP A 161 -5.04 -15.65 -15.97
CA ASP A 161 -3.92 -16.40 -16.54
C ASP A 161 -2.68 -16.39 -15.62
N ASN A 162 -2.88 -16.04 -14.35
CA ASN A 162 -1.82 -15.87 -13.35
C ASN A 162 -0.83 -14.74 -13.68
N GLN A 163 -1.21 -13.80 -14.54
CA GLN A 163 -0.43 -12.59 -14.80
C GLN A 163 -1.15 -11.39 -14.16
N MET A 164 -0.76 -11.06 -12.93
CA MET A 164 -1.33 -9.90 -12.25
C MET A 164 -0.79 -8.62 -12.88
N LYS A 165 -1.67 -7.90 -13.59
CA LYS A 165 -1.36 -6.61 -14.17
C LYS A 165 -1.81 -5.49 -13.24
N VAL A 166 -0.90 -4.59 -12.92
CA VAL A 166 -1.18 -3.40 -12.09
C VAL A 166 -0.70 -2.14 -12.78
N ARG A 167 -1.32 -1.01 -12.47
CA ARG A 167 -0.82 0.33 -12.76
C ARG A 167 -0.51 1.05 -11.45
N LEU A 168 0.68 1.61 -11.33
CA LEU A 168 1.05 2.47 -10.22
C LEU A 168 0.80 3.93 -10.59
N LEU A 169 0.03 4.62 -9.75
CA LEU A 169 -0.29 6.03 -9.89
C LEU A 169 0.39 6.86 -8.81
N TYR A 170 0.74 8.10 -9.17
CA TYR A 170 1.15 9.15 -8.25
C TYR A 170 0.47 10.46 -8.67
N GLN A 171 -0.36 11.01 -7.79
CA GLN A 171 -1.19 12.20 -8.07
C GLN A 171 -2.06 12.01 -9.32
N ASP A 172 -2.75 10.87 -9.41
CA ASP A 172 -3.59 10.45 -10.54
C ASP A 172 -2.87 10.24 -11.88
N GLU A 173 -1.55 10.43 -11.93
CA GLU A 173 -0.75 10.22 -13.14
C GLU A 173 0.02 8.89 -13.10
N PRO A 174 0.18 8.19 -14.24
CA PRO A 174 0.99 6.98 -14.30
C PRO A 174 2.44 7.20 -13.88
N ARG A 175 2.93 6.36 -12.98
CA ARG A 175 4.29 6.44 -12.46
C ARG A 175 5.19 5.43 -13.15
N ALA A 176 5.88 5.89 -14.18
CA ALA A 176 6.85 5.10 -14.93
C ALA A 176 8.16 4.87 -14.16
N ASP A 177 8.88 3.80 -14.52
CA ASP A 177 10.21 3.45 -14.00
C ASP A 177 10.27 3.43 -12.46
N ALA A 178 9.21 2.90 -11.85
CA ALA A 178 9.08 2.80 -10.40
C ALA A 178 9.24 1.35 -9.96
N GLN A 179 10.02 1.14 -8.89
CA GLN A 179 10.14 -0.15 -8.25
C GLN A 179 8.79 -0.59 -7.64
N VAL A 180 8.43 -1.84 -7.91
CA VAL A 180 7.36 -2.58 -7.27
C VAL A 180 7.99 -3.77 -6.56
N GLU A 181 7.96 -3.76 -5.24
CA GLU A 181 8.42 -4.88 -4.42
C GLU A 181 7.24 -5.82 -4.14
N VAL A 182 7.44 -7.09 -4.45
CA VAL A 182 6.39 -8.12 -4.39
C VAL A 182 6.77 -9.13 -3.33
N PHE A 183 5.95 -9.21 -2.28
CA PHE A 183 5.98 -10.26 -1.28
C PHE A 183 4.97 -11.35 -1.68
N ASP A 184 5.47 -12.54 -1.98
CA ASP A 184 4.70 -13.72 -2.34
C ASP A 184 4.70 -14.70 -1.16
N ARG A 185 3.55 -14.91 -0.53
CA ARG A 185 3.37 -15.85 0.58
C ARG A 185 2.68 -17.13 0.12
N ALA A 186 3.39 -18.24 0.23
CA ALA A 186 2.88 -19.58 -0.05
C ALA A 186 1.96 -20.10 1.08
N PRO A 187 1.17 -21.17 0.83
CA PRO A 187 0.29 -21.77 1.84
C PRO A 187 0.99 -22.33 3.09
N ASP A 188 2.32 -22.51 3.04
CA ASP A 188 3.14 -22.93 4.18
C ASP A 188 3.77 -21.75 4.96
N ASP A 189 3.29 -20.53 4.70
CA ASP A 189 3.75 -19.25 5.25
C ASP A 189 5.17 -18.83 4.81
N SER A 190 5.83 -19.55 3.90
CA SER A 190 7.10 -19.08 3.32
C SER A 190 6.87 -17.86 2.43
N VAL A 191 7.77 -16.86 2.53
CA VAL A 191 7.69 -15.61 1.77
C VAL A 191 8.88 -15.49 0.82
N THR A 192 8.59 -15.23 -0.45
CA THR A 192 9.58 -14.87 -1.47
C THR A 192 9.40 -13.42 -1.85
N ILE A 193 10.51 -12.67 -1.95
CA ILE A 193 10.50 -11.26 -2.34
C ILE A 193 11.09 -11.14 -3.75
N SER A 194 10.43 -10.39 -4.61
CA SER A 194 10.93 -10.04 -5.95
C SER A 194 10.73 -8.57 -6.26
N LEU A 195 11.61 -8.00 -7.08
CA LEU A 195 11.53 -6.62 -7.52
C LEU A 195 11.16 -6.56 -9.00
N HIS A 196 10.19 -5.71 -9.31
CA HIS A 196 9.72 -5.41 -10.66
C HIS A 196 9.77 -3.90 -10.89
N SER A 197 9.64 -3.47 -12.14
CA SER A 197 9.60 -2.05 -12.49
C SER A 197 8.40 -1.75 -13.38
N THR A 198 7.77 -0.61 -13.18
CA THR A 198 6.71 -0.14 -14.07
C THR A 198 7.27 0.37 -15.40
N ASP A 199 6.53 0.16 -16.47
CA ASP A 199 6.85 0.66 -17.80
C ASP A 199 6.50 2.16 -17.97
N ALA A 200 6.63 2.68 -19.20
CA ALA A 200 6.33 4.08 -19.52
C ALA A 200 4.85 4.47 -19.30
N ALA A 201 3.93 3.50 -19.23
CA ALA A 201 2.52 3.69 -18.90
C ALA A 201 2.22 3.50 -17.41
N GLY A 202 3.27 3.37 -16.57
CA GLY A 202 3.15 3.10 -15.14
C GLY A 202 2.65 1.69 -14.84
N GLU A 203 2.74 0.76 -15.78
CA GLU A 203 2.19 -0.60 -15.64
C GLU A 203 3.27 -1.64 -15.35
N ALA A 204 2.94 -2.65 -14.54
CA ALA A 204 3.75 -3.83 -14.32
C ALA A 204 2.91 -5.09 -14.51
N VAL A 205 3.52 -6.14 -15.06
CA VAL A 205 2.91 -7.47 -15.20
C VAL A 205 3.72 -8.43 -14.34
N ILE A 206 3.11 -8.95 -13.29
CA ILE A 206 3.76 -9.76 -12.27
C ILE A 206 3.17 -11.17 -12.33
N PRO A 207 3.98 -12.21 -12.61
CA PRO A 207 3.55 -13.59 -12.50
C PRO A 207 3.20 -13.92 -11.05
N VAL A 208 2.05 -14.55 -10.84
CA VAL A 208 1.56 -14.97 -9.52
C VAL A 208 1.22 -16.47 -9.52
N THR A 209 1.04 -17.05 -8.35
CA THR A 209 0.82 -18.48 -8.15
C THR A 209 -0.52 -18.73 -7.49
N ALA A 210 -1.27 -19.70 -8.01
CA ALA A 210 -2.54 -20.12 -7.42
C ALA A 210 -2.38 -20.56 -5.95
N GLY A 211 -3.31 -20.15 -5.10
CA GLY A 211 -3.30 -20.42 -3.65
C GLY A 211 -2.40 -19.49 -2.82
N HIS A 212 -1.59 -18.64 -3.44
CA HIS A 212 -0.67 -17.73 -2.74
C HIS A 212 -1.34 -16.39 -2.41
N GLU A 213 -0.83 -15.73 -1.37
CA GLU A 213 -1.19 -14.38 -0.97
C GLU A 213 -0.08 -13.40 -1.35
N TYR A 214 -0.48 -12.24 -1.85
CA TYR A 214 0.44 -11.23 -2.34
C TYR A 214 0.28 -9.90 -1.61
N LEU A 215 1.42 -9.25 -1.37
CA LEU A 215 1.53 -7.86 -0.94
C LEU A 215 2.48 -7.17 -1.91
N PHE A 216 1.96 -6.20 -2.66
CA PHE A 216 2.77 -5.33 -3.51
C PHE A 216 3.02 -4.03 -2.75
N ASP A 217 4.27 -3.59 -2.70
CA ASP A 217 4.72 -2.36 -2.06
C ASP A 217 5.39 -1.45 -3.10
N ALA A 218 5.07 -0.16 -3.05
CA ALA A 218 5.77 0.86 -3.80
C ALA A 218 5.82 2.16 -2.99
N VAL A 219 6.92 2.88 -3.11
CA VAL A 219 7.19 4.07 -2.31
C VAL A 219 7.44 5.27 -3.21
N VAL A 220 6.85 6.42 -2.89
CA VAL A 220 7.27 7.73 -3.41
C VAL A 220 8.07 8.41 -2.31
N LEU A 221 9.29 8.86 -2.62
CA LEU A 221 10.08 9.73 -1.76
C LEU A 221 10.18 11.10 -2.43
N ARG A 222 9.77 12.15 -1.73
CA ARG A 222 9.85 13.54 -2.21
C ARG A 222 10.24 14.49 -1.10
N MET A 223 10.68 15.69 -1.44
CA MET A 223 10.87 16.75 -0.46
C MET A 223 9.54 17.08 0.24
N ALA A 224 9.56 17.25 1.56
CA ALA A 224 8.37 17.68 2.29
C ALA A 224 7.92 19.07 1.81
N ALA A 225 6.60 19.31 1.74
CA ALA A 225 6.06 20.56 1.18
C ALA A 225 6.61 21.83 1.87
N ASP A 226 6.82 21.76 3.18
CA ASP A 226 7.32 22.87 4.00
C ASP A 226 8.82 22.73 4.33
N ALA A 227 9.56 21.87 3.61
CA ALA A 227 10.98 21.66 3.86
C ALA A 227 11.77 22.95 3.66
N GLN A 228 12.43 23.40 4.73
CA GLN A 228 13.34 24.53 4.71
C GLN A 228 14.72 24.09 4.18
N THR A 229 15.38 24.95 3.42
CA THR A 229 16.70 24.65 2.85
C THR A 229 17.72 25.74 3.22
N GLY A 230 19.00 25.39 3.15
CA GLY A 230 20.11 26.32 3.41
C GLY A 230 20.02 27.01 4.78
N GLY A 231 20.33 28.32 4.83
CA GLY A 231 20.39 29.06 6.10
C GLY A 231 19.07 29.26 6.86
N SER A 232 17.94 28.84 6.28
CA SER A 232 16.62 28.87 6.92
C SER A 232 16.25 27.56 7.62
N TYR A 233 17.02 26.49 7.37
CA TYR A 233 16.74 25.13 7.84
C TYR A 233 16.87 24.98 9.36
N THR A 234 15.86 24.35 9.97
CA THR A 234 15.92 23.84 11.34
C THR A 234 15.88 22.31 11.38
N PRO A 235 16.81 21.62 12.10
CA PRO A 235 16.86 20.15 12.16
C PRO A 235 15.69 19.43 12.85
N ASP A 236 14.68 20.16 13.29
CA ASP A 236 13.50 19.64 13.98
C ASP A 236 12.26 19.55 13.09
N GLU A 237 12.36 19.97 11.82
CA GLU A 237 11.29 19.86 10.84
C GLU A 237 11.53 18.77 9.80
N PRO A 238 10.47 18.14 9.25
CA PRO A 238 10.61 17.16 8.19
C PRO A 238 11.21 17.77 6.92
N VAL A 239 12.19 17.07 6.35
CA VAL A 239 12.80 17.43 5.06
C VAL A 239 12.32 16.53 3.93
N TRP A 240 11.94 15.29 4.27
CA TRP A 240 11.39 14.31 3.36
C TRP A 240 9.92 14.01 3.67
N GLU A 241 9.18 13.67 2.63
CA GLU A 241 7.86 13.09 2.68
C GLU A 241 7.85 11.77 1.90
N THR A 242 7.39 10.72 2.55
CA THR A 242 7.27 9.39 1.96
C THR A 242 5.82 8.96 1.86
N LEU A 243 5.39 8.60 0.66
CA LEU A 243 4.06 8.07 0.40
C LEU A 243 4.19 6.58 0.08
N TRP A 244 3.54 5.74 0.87
CA TRP A 244 3.54 4.29 0.68
C TRP A 244 2.26 3.88 -0.03
N ALA A 245 2.38 3.08 -1.09
CA ALA A 245 1.27 2.38 -1.73
C ALA A 245 1.39 0.88 -1.41
N ALA A 246 0.30 0.26 -0.98
CA ALA A 246 0.25 -1.18 -0.79
C ALA A 246 -1.00 -1.79 -1.43
N LEU A 247 -0.86 -2.94 -2.08
CA LEU A 247 -1.97 -3.75 -2.59
C LEU A 247 -1.87 -5.17 -2.07
N THR A 248 -2.94 -5.69 -1.47
CA THR A 248 -3.02 -7.10 -1.07
C THR A 248 -4.17 -7.85 -1.71
N PHE A 249 -3.92 -9.10 -2.07
CA PHE A 249 -4.90 -10.02 -2.65
C PHE A 249 -4.43 -11.47 -2.48
N GLN A 250 -5.31 -12.42 -2.76
CA GLN A 250 -4.97 -13.84 -2.86
C GLN A 250 -5.39 -14.34 -4.25
N VAL A 251 -4.58 -15.22 -4.84
CA VAL A 251 -4.98 -15.96 -6.04
C VAL A 251 -5.70 -17.24 -5.61
N PRO A 252 -6.93 -17.52 -6.09
CA PRO A 252 -7.63 -18.77 -5.79
C PRO A 252 -6.83 -20.02 -6.17
N GLN A 253 -7.20 -21.16 -5.56
CA GLN A 253 -6.63 -22.47 -5.88
C GLN A 253 -7.28 -23.10 -7.12
#